data_AF-A0A292YHB2-F1
#
_entry.id   AF-A0A292YHB2-F1
#
_cell.length_a   1.000
_cell.length_b   1.000
_cell.length_c   1.000
_cell.angle_alpha   90.00
_cell.angle_beta   90.00
_cell.angle_gamma   90.00
#
_symmetry.space_group_name_H-M   'P 1'
#
loop_
_entity.id
_entity.type
_entity.pdbx_description
1 polymer ?
#
loop_
_entity_poly.entity_id
_entity_poly.type
_entity_poly.pdbx_seq_one_letter_code
_entity_poly.pdbx_strand_id
1 'polypeptide(L)'
;MNLSKLSLSELKELLEEVKAEIKKRKSYWFSFKTPKCFNPAKHGPAYIAKLYLVDDRIEREFFLDNGKEWCKKKKYYKTSWDIELNEGDVIECRLQEGGKFDKREWYTVENGELLPLSDLSEAIEKLKN
;
A
#
# COMPACT_ATOMS: atom_id res chain seq x y z
N MET A 1 -24.25 23.90 7.81
CA MET A 1 -25.19 23.40 6.77
C MET A 1 -26.50 23.02 7.44
N ASN A 2 -27.65 23.28 6.82
CA ASN A 2 -28.95 22.96 7.41
C ASN A 2 -29.62 21.83 6.61
N LEU A 3 -29.50 20.60 7.12
CA LEU A 3 -29.94 19.37 6.42
C LEU A 3 -31.43 19.37 6.09
N SER A 4 -32.24 20.08 6.88
CA SER A 4 -33.70 20.18 6.67
C SER A 4 -34.12 20.92 5.40
N LYS A 5 -33.19 21.62 4.74
CA LYS A 5 -33.43 22.38 3.50
C LYS A 5 -33.00 21.64 2.24
N LEU A 6 -32.35 20.49 2.36
CA LEU A 6 -31.86 19.70 1.23
C LEU A 6 -32.94 18.74 0.74
N SER A 7 -33.01 18.57 -0.57
CA SER A 7 -33.81 17.53 -1.22
C SER A 7 -33.24 16.14 -0.94
N LEU A 8 -34.05 15.10 -1.17
CA LEU A 8 -33.62 13.71 -0.99
C LEU A 8 -32.40 13.34 -1.86
N SER A 9 -32.29 13.91 -3.07
CA SER A 9 -31.13 13.69 -3.96
C SER A 9 -29.87 14.32 -3.40
N GLU A 10 -29.92 15.59 -2.98
CA GLU A 10 -28.78 16.29 -2.38
C GLU A 10 -28.32 15.61 -1.08
N LEU A 11 -29.24 15.08 -0.28
CA LEU A 11 -28.91 14.30 0.92
C LEU A 11 -28.19 12.99 0.58
N LYS A 12 -28.56 12.32 -0.52
CA LYS A 12 -27.89 11.08 -0.98
C LYS A 12 -26.50 11.37 -1.51
N GLU A 13 -26.34 12.42 -2.32
CA GLU A 13 -25.03 12.85 -2.83
C GLU A 13 -24.10 13.22 -1.68
N LEU A 14 -24.58 14.04 -0.74
CA LEU A 14 -23.85 14.40 0.47
C LEU A 14 -23.46 13.18 1.29
N LEU A 15 -24.35 12.20 1.43
CA LEU A 15 -24.05 10.97 2.16
C LEU A 15 -22.89 10.20 1.51
N GLU A 16 -22.86 10.11 0.19
CA GLU A 16 -21.76 9.45 -0.53
C GLU A 16 -20.45 10.23 -0.39
N GLU A 17 -20.47 11.56 -0.48
CA GLU A 17 -19.30 12.40 -0.21
C GLU A 17 -18.77 12.22 1.22
N VAL A 18 -19.67 12.23 2.20
CA VAL A 18 -19.32 12.03 3.61
C VAL A 18 -18.72 10.64 3.84
N LYS A 19 -19.29 9.59 3.24
CA LYS A 19 -18.72 8.24 3.31
C LYS A 19 -17.33 8.18 2.68
N ALA A 20 -17.14 8.79 1.51
CA ALA A 20 -15.84 8.85 0.84
C ALA A 20 -14.80 9.60 1.68
N GLU A 21 -15.19 10.72 2.31
CA GLU A 21 -14.31 11.49 3.18
C GLU A 21 -13.97 10.75 4.48
N ILE A 22 -14.94 10.05 5.08
CA ILE A 22 -14.70 9.18 6.24
C ILE A 22 -13.71 8.07 5.86
N LYS A 23 -13.92 7.42 4.71
CA LYS A 23 -13.03 6.37 4.19
C LYS A 23 -11.60 6.91 4.03
N LYS A 24 -11.47 8.07 3.40
CA LYS A 24 -10.17 8.74 3.17
C LYS A 24 -9.44 9.09 4.46
N ARG A 25 -10.16 9.42 5.54
CA ARG A 25 -9.59 9.76 6.85
C ARG A 25 -9.33 8.55 7.74
N LYS A 26 -9.84 7.38 7.38
CA LYS A 26 -9.66 6.17 8.17
C LYS A 26 -8.31 5.56 7.84
N SER A 27 -7.35 5.79 8.73
CA SER A 27 -6.00 5.28 8.61
C SER A 27 -5.72 4.16 9.61
N TYR A 28 -4.77 3.30 9.27
CA TYR A 28 -4.33 2.18 10.09
C TYR A 28 -2.81 2.02 10.01
N TRP A 29 -2.22 1.54 11.08
CA TRP A 29 -0.79 1.29 11.18
C TRP A 29 -0.45 -0.17 10.88
N PHE A 30 0.52 -0.37 10.01
CA PHE A 30 0.99 -1.69 9.61
C PHE A 30 2.51 -1.80 9.79
N SER A 31 2.95 -2.93 10.35
CA SER A 31 4.36 -3.24 10.53
C SER A 31 4.78 -4.35 9.58
N PHE A 32 5.81 -4.09 8.80
CA PHE A 32 6.39 -5.04 7.85
C PHE A 32 7.85 -5.28 8.20
N LYS A 33 8.35 -6.46 7.81
CA LYS A 33 9.77 -6.78 7.94
C LYS A 33 10.20 -7.78 6.88
N THR A 34 11.45 -7.68 6.46
CA THR A 34 12.07 -8.77 5.70
C THR A 34 12.17 -10.01 6.59
N PRO A 35 11.67 -11.18 6.18
CA PRO A 35 11.64 -12.38 7.03
C PRO A 35 13.03 -13.01 7.23
N LYS A 36 13.97 -12.73 6.33
CA LYS A 36 15.36 -13.18 6.37
C LYS A 36 16.28 -12.09 5.82
N CYS A 37 17.59 -12.29 5.95
CA CYS A 37 18.57 -11.41 5.31
C CYS A 37 18.31 -11.33 3.80
N PHE A 38 18.11 -10.12 3.31
CA PHE A 38 17.76 -9.77 1.94
C PHE A 38 18.98 -9.30 1.16
N ASN A 39 19.10 -9.76 -0.09
CA ASN A 39 20.16 -9.46 -1.04
C ASN A 39 19.66 -8.47 -2.10
N PRO A 40 20.11 -7.19 -2.07
CA PRO A 40 19.68 -6.21 -3.04
C PRO A 40 20.30 -6.38 -4.43
N ALA A 41 21.32 -7.23 -4.58
CA ALA A 41 22.19 -7.24 -5.77
C ALA A 41 21.54 -7.79 -7.06
N LYS A 42 20.44 -8.56 -6.95
CA LYS A 42 19.81 -9.17 -8.13
C LYS A 42 18.67 -8.34 -8.70
N HIS A 43 17.67 -8.05 -7.87
CA HIS A 43 16.41 -7.43 -8.30
C HIS A 43 16.20 -6.03 -7.73
N GLY A 44 17.18 -5.50 -6.99
CA GLY A 44 17.09 -4.23 -6.27
C GLY A 44 16.76 -4.40 -4.78
N PRO A 45 16.66 -3.30 -4.02
CA PRO A 45 16.43 -3.33 -2.58
C PRO A 45 15.03 -3.85 -2.22
N ALA A 46 14.87 -4.23 -0.95
CA ALA A 46 13.56 -4.43 -0.35
C ALA A 46 12.88 -3.07 -0.19
N TYR A 47 11.56 -3.03 -0.40
CA TYR A 47 10.78 -1.80 -0.28
C TYR A 47 9.31 -2.10 0.00
N ILE A 48 8.61 -1.04 0.39
CA ILE A 48 7.16 -0.92 0.34
C ILE A 48 6.85 0.37 -0.40
N ALA A 49 5.94 0.29 -1.37
CA ALA A 49 5.51 1.44 -2.13
C ALA A 49 3.98 1.51 -2.15
N LYS A 50 3.44 2.69 -1.91
CA LYS A 50 2.04 3.00 -2.21
C LYS A 50 1.89 3.19 -3.70
N LEU A 51 0.85 2.57 -4.27
CA LEU A 51 0.51 2.68 -5.69
C LEU A 51 -0.59 3.71 -5.89
N TYR A 52 -0.51 4.44 -6.99
CA TYR A 52 -1.55 5.36 -7.44
C TYR A 52 -1.53 5.46 -8.96
N LEU A 53 -2.65 5.84 -9.55
CA LEU A 53 -2.78 6.06 -10.98
C LEU A 53 -2.61 7.54 -11.32
N VAL A 54 -1.75 7.83 -12.30
CA VAL A 54 -1.57 9.15 -12.91
C VAL A 54 -1.64 8.96 -14.42
N ASP A 55 -2.64 9.56 -15.07
CA ASP A 55 -2.84 9.49 -16.54
C ASP A 55 -2.69 8.05 -17.09
N ASP A 56 -3.40 7.09 -16.48
CA ASP A 56 -3.40 5.65 -16.79
C ASP A 56 -2.08 4.90 -16.53
N ARG A 57 -1.10 5.54 -15.89
CA ARG A 57 0.17 4.91 -15.48
C ARG A 57 0.19 4.69 -13.98
N ILE A 58 0.78 3.57 -13.57
CA ILE A 58 1.04 3.31 -12.15
C ILE A 58 2.30 4.04 -11.74
N GLU A 59 2.14 4.89 -10.74
CA GLU A 59 3.23 5.52 -10.02
C GLU A 59 3.42 4.88 -8.64
N ARG A 60 4.61 5.06 -8.07
CA ARG A 60 5.03 4.45 -6.81
C ARG A 60 5.57 5.52 -5.87
N GLU A 61 4.99 5.60 -4.68
CA GLU A 61 5.52 6.39 -3.57
C GLU A 61 6.17 5.44 -2.56
N PHE A 62 7.48 5.55 -2.38
CA PHE A 62 8.23 4.62 -1.53
C PHE A 62 8.27 5.09 -0.08
N PHE A 63 7.95 4.19 0.84
CA PHE A 63 8.07 4.45 2.26
C PHE A 63 9.52 4.32 2.74
N LEU A 64 9.90 5.18 3.68
CA LEU A 64 11.20 5.11 4.34
C LEU A 64 11.26 3.88 5.25
N ASP A 65 12.39 3.17 5.19
CA ASP A 65 12.65 2.04 6.07
C ASP A 65 13.12 2.52 7.46
N ASN A 66 12.89 1.68 8.48
CA ASN A 66 13.30 1.94 9.86
C ASN A 66 14.80 1.71 10.11
N GLY A 67 15.59 1.56 9.05
CA GLY A 67 17.01 1.23 9.10
C GLY A 67 17.32 -0.22 8.71
N LYS A 68 18.62 -0.48 8.51
CA LYS A 68 19.14 -1.76 8.04
C LYS A 68 19.99 -2.44 9.10
N GLU A 69 19.60 -3.64 9.46
CA GLU A 69 20.43 -4.57 10.23
C GLU A 69 21.28 -5.40 9.26
N TRP A 70 22.55 -5.05 9.13
CA TRP A 70 23.45 -5.72 8.19
C TRP A 70 23.79 -7.15 8.63
N CYS A 71 23.54 -8.10 7.75
CA CYS A 71 23.97 -9.48 7.88
C CYS A 71 25.40 -9.69 7.32
N LYS A 72 25.86 -10.94 7.27
CA LYS A 72 27.21 -11.38 6.85
C LYS A 72 27.86 -10.46 5.80
N LYS A 73 29.03 -9.92 6.15
CA LYS A 73 29.89 -9.09 5.28
C LYS A 73 29.21 -7.83 4.71
N LYS A 74 28.16 -7.29 5.34
CA LYS A 74 27.44 -6.07 4.91
C LYS A 74 26.89 -6.13 3.47
N LYS A 75 26.65 -7.34 2.95
CA LYS A 75 26.08 -7.55 1.60
C LYS A 75 24.58 -7.79 1.62
N TYR A 76 24.09 -8.31 2.75
CA TYR A 76 22.69 -8.64 2.97
C TYR A 76 22.22 -7.88 4.20
N TYR A 77 20.93 -7.60 4.32
CA TYR A 77 20.39 -6.91 5.47
C TYR A 77 18.99 -7.40 5.83
N LYS A 78 18.58 -7.18 7.06
CA LYS A 78 17.17 -7.16 7.44
C LYS A 78 16.73 -5.70 7.60
N THR A 79 15.46 -5.44 7.40
CA THR A 79 14.86 -4.12 7.62
C THR A 79 13.37 -4.27 7.92
N SER A 80 12.76 -3.19 8.37
CA SER A 80 11.34 -3.09 8.70
C SER A 80 10.78 -1.74 8.29
N TRP A 81 9.46 -1.68 8.23
CA TRP A 81 8.68 -0.47 7.99
C TRP A 81 7.53 -0.45 8.96
N ASP A 82 7.26 0.72 9.54
CA ASP A 82 6.01 1.02 10.22
C ASP A 82 5.35 2.14 9.43
N ILE A 83 4.23 1.83 8.77
CA ILE A 83 3.58 2.74 7.83
C ILE A 83 2.13 2.92 8.18
N GLU A 84 1.65 4.14 7.95
CA GLU A 84 0.25 4.49 8.01
C GLU A 84 -0.33 4.38 6.60
N LEU A 85 -1.41 3.61 6.46
CA LEU A 85 -2.15 3.46 5.21
C LEU A 85 -3.62 3.76 5.45
N ASN A 86 -4.26 4.39 4.45
CA ASN A 86 -5.68 4.69 4.48
C ASN A 86 -6.50 3.52 3.92
N GLU A 87 -7.75 3.45 4.34
CA GLU A 87 -8.75 2.56 3.77
C GLU A 87 -8.84 2.72 2.24
N GLY A 88 -8.63 1.63 1.50
CA GLY A 88 -8.56 1.61 0.03
C GLY A 88 -7.18 1.86 -0.57
N ASP A 89 -6.15 2.14 0.23
CA ASP A 89 -4.79 2.24 -0.29
C ASP A 89 -4.31 0.89 -0.83
N VAL A 90 -3.63 0.93 -1.97
CA VAL A 90 -2.99 -0.24 -2.60
C VAL A 90 -1.48 -0.11 -2.48
N ILE A 91 -0.82 -1.17 -2.04
CA ILE A 91 0.64 -1.20 -1.87
C ILE A 91 1.28 -2.34 -2.65
N GLU A 92 2.54 -2.12 -3.04
CA GLU A 92 3.45 -3.13 -3.57
C GLU A 92 4.60 -3.34 -2.59
N CYS A 93 4.84 -4.59 -2.24
CA CYS A 93 5.84 -5.01 -1.28
C CYS A 93 6.87 -5.89 -1.97
N ARG A 94 8.15 -5.60 -1.74
CA ARG A 94 9.26 -6.53 -2.03
C ARG A 94 10.01 -6.81 -0.74
N LEU A 95 9.56 -7.83 -0.01
CA LEU A 95 10.13 -8.20 1.30
C LEU A 95 11.06 -9.41 1.22
N GLN A 96 11.05 -10.14 0.11
CA GLN A 96 11.76 -11.41 -0.04
C GLN A 96 12.46 -11.52 -1.40
N GLU A 97 13.56 -12.28 -1.42
CA GLU A 97 14.19 -12.67 -2.68
C GLU A 97 13.42 -13.82 -3.34
N GLY A 98 12.96 -13.63 -4.57
CA GLY A 98 12.31 -14.69 -5.37
C GLY A 98 13.26 -15.64 -6.09
N GLY A 99 14.54 -15.70 -5.68
CA GLY A 99 15.55 -16.56 -6.28
C GLY A 99 15.87 -16.18 -7.73
N LYS A 100 15.29 -16.91 -8.70
CA LYS A 100 15.40 -16.62 -10.14
C LYS A 100 14.48 -15.48 -10.55
N PHE A 101 13.31 -15.40 -9.93
CA PHE A 101 12.29 -14.41 -10.25
C PHE A 101 12.28 -13.31 -9.19
N ASP A 102 11.76 -12.14 -9.55
CA ASP A 102 11.51 -11.07 -8.61
C ASP A 102 10.20 -11.38 -7.87
N LYS A 103 10.23 -11.43 -6.54
CA LYS A 103 9.04 -11.74 -5.73
C LYS A 103 8.47 -10.44 -5.19
N ARG A 104 7.37 -10.01 -5.80
CA ARG A 104 6.55 -8.89 -5.33
C ARG A 104 5.20 -9.41 -4.85
N GLU A 105 4.67 -8.75 -3.85
CA GLU A 105 3.38 -9.04 -3.25
C GLU A 105 2.58 -7.72 -3.26
N TRP A 106 1.29 -7.79 -3.55
CA TRP A 106 0.41 -6.62 -3.60
C TRP A 106 -0.70 -6.77 -2.57
N TYR A 107 -1.11 -5.66 -1.97
CA TYR A 107 -2.17 -5.65 -0.97
C TYR A 107 -3.05 -4.41 -1.14
N THR A 108 -4.33 -4.54 -0.76
CA THR A 108 -5.25 -3.41 -0.57
C THR A 108 -5.66 -3.35 0.90
N VAL A 109 -5.87 -2.14 1.43
CA VAL A 109 -6.39 -1.96 2.78
C VAL A 109 -7.92 -2.00 2.73
N GLU A 110 -8.51 -3.00 3.36
CA GLU A 110 -9.97 -3.12 3.49
C GLU A 110 -10.34 -3.45 4.94
N ASN A 111 -11.23 -2.64 5.52
CA ASN A 111 -11.70 -2.72 6.91
C ASN A 111 -10.58 -2.78 7.96
N GLY A 112 -9.43 -2.13 7.68
CA GLY A 112 -8.27 -2.13 8.57
C GLY A 112 -7.37 -3.36 8.46
N GLU A 113 -7.60 -4.21 7.46
CA GLU A 113 -6.77 -5.37 7.15
C GLU A 113 -6.11 -5.23 5.78
N LEU A 114 -4.97 -5.92 5.60
CA LEU A 114 -4.31 -6.04 4.31
C LEU A 114 -4.86 -7.28 3.60
N LEU A 115 -5.64 -7.06 2.55
CA LEU A 115 -6.10 -8.14 1.69
C LEU A 115 -5.10 -8.36 0.55
N PRO A 116 -4.61 -9.60 0.35
CA PRO A 116 -3.65 -9.89 -0.71
C PRO A 116 -4.31 -9.79 -2.09
N LEU A 117 -3.55 -9.28 -3.04
CA LEU A 117 -3.90 -9.24 -4.47
C LEU A 117 -2.99 -10.21 -5.23
N SER A 118 -3.53 -10.81 -6.28
CA SER A 118 -2.86 -11.86 -7.06
C SER A 118 -1.68 -11.32 -7.86
N ASP A 119 -1.82 -10.17 -8.50
CA ASP A 119 -0.78 -9.54 -9.31
C ASP A 119 -0.98 -8.02 -9.48
N LEU A 120 -0.10 -7.40 -10.29
CA LEU A 120 -0.16 -5.97 -10.60
C LEU A 120 -1.44 -5.60 -11.37
N SER A 121 -2.00 -6.49 -12.18
CA SER A 121 -3.22 -6.23 -12.95
C SER A 121 -4.41 -6.07 -12.00
N GLU A 122 -4.55 -6.96 -11.01
CA GLU A 122 -5.57 -6.84 -9.96
C GLU A 122 -5.36 -5.57 -9.13
N ALA A 123 -4.11 -5.20 -8.83
CA ALA A 123 -3.79 -3.94 -8.16
C ALA A 123 -4.23 -2.71 -8.98
N ILE A 124 -4.07 -2.73 -10.30
CA ILE A 124 -4.57 -1.65 -11.18
C ILE A 124 -6.10 -1.61 -11.16
N GLU A 125 -6.76 -2.76 -11.24
CA GLU A 125 -8.23 -2.84 -11.18
C GLU A 125 -8.76 -2.26 -9.87
N LYS A 126 -8.09 -2.54 -8.74
CA LYS A 126 -8.43 -1.94 -7.44
C LYS A 126 -8.24 -0.43 -7.42
N LEU A 127 -7.22 0.11 -8.07
CA LEU A 127 -6.98 1.56 -8.15
C LEU A 127 -7.95 2.32 -9.07
N LYS A 128 -8.63 1.62 -9.98
CA LYS A 128 -9.63 2.21 -10.90
C LYS A 128 -11.03 2.26 -10.30
N ASN A 129 -11.29 1.52 -9.23
CA ASN A 129 -12.59 1.39 -8.55
C ASN A 129 -12.67 2.30 -7.32
#